data_AF-A0A6P5F2I9-F1
#
_entry.id   AF-A0A6P5F2I9-F1
#
_cell.length_a   1.000
_cell.length_b   1.000
_cell.length_c   1.000
_cell.angle_alpha   90.00
_cell.angle_beta   90.00
_cell.angle_gamma   90.00
#
_symmetry.space_group_name_H-M   'P 1'
#
loop_
_entity.id
_entity.type
_entity.pdbx_description
1 polymer ?
#
loop_
_entity_poly.entity_id
_entity_poly.type
_entity_poly.pdbx_seq_one_letter_code
_entity_poly.pdbx_strand_id
1 'polypeptide(L)'
;MTDPLFIDPYAGCLLSLDVNHCDMEEYAISITGSSPSYYRIATKYIDDKLLNFVSRSDDLRQIVLLTDGMDTRPLRMNWPRSSILYDVSPERIFKVTSQRFKGVGAKVSRGCLLIHIPVESSNLLESFYRNGFNGGRSSIWALQTAKKERLEKLFMTYGFRVTVVDYEEVAKEMHFSLDAPLETSNSVLFVAEQLRLSDAQMEIWRTHFERIEEEGDEEGFEEL
;
A
#
# COMPACT_ATOMS: atom_id res chain seq x y z
N MET A 1 -13.64 -27.43 5.81
CA MET A 1 -13.37 -25.98 5.68
C MET A 1 -11.98 -25.87 5.09
N THR A 2 -11.83 -25.15 3.99
CA THR A 2 -10.52 -24.80 3.42
C THR A 2 -9.81 -23.85 4.38
N ASP A 3 -8.49 -24.03 4.56
CA ASP A 3 -7.69 -23.11 5.37
C ASP A 3 -7.74 -21.69 4.78
N PRO A 4 -7.81 -20.63 5.62
CA PRO A 4 -7.84 -19.26 5.12
C PRO A 4 -6.51 -18.89 4.44
N LEU A 5 -6.57 -18.13 3.34
CA LEU A 5 -5.37 -17.68 2.60
C LEU A 5 -4.37 -16.93 3.50
N PHE A 6 -4.88 -16.12 4.42
CA PHE A 6 -4.12 -15.44 5.47
C PHE A 6 -5.03 -15.14 6.66
N ILE A 7 -4.42 -14.78 7.79
CA ILE A 7 -5.13 -14.35 8.99
C ILE A 7 -4.71 -12.92 9.31
N ASP A 8 -5.67 -12.01 9.37
CA ASP A 8 -5.49 -10.66 9.88
C ASP A 8 -6.16 -10.52 11.25
N PRO A 9 -5.38 -10.48 12.35
CA PRO A 9 -5.95 -10.37 13.69
C PRO A 9 -6.54 -8.99 14.00
N TYR A 10 -6.26 -7.97 13.17
CA TYR A 10 -6.67 -6.59 13.41
C TYR A 10 -7.78 -6.11 12.47
N ALA A 11 -8.09 -6.85 11.39
CA ALA A 11 -9.18 -6.52 10.47
C ALA A 11 -10.51 -6.28 11.20
N GLY A 12 -10.80 -7.07 12.25
CA GLY A 12 -11.98 -6.90 13.09
C GLY A 12 -12.11 -5.53 13.77
N CYS A 13 -10.99 -4.85 14.05
CA CYS A 13 -10.96 -3.52 14.66
C CYS A 13 -11.48 -2.43 13.71
N LEU A 14 -11.41 -2.71 12.40
CA LEU A 14 -11.72 -1.78 11.35
C LEU A 14 -13.21 -1.85 10.95
N LEU A 15 -13.91 -2.94 11.26
CA LEU A 15 -15.31 -3.19 10.90
C LEU A 15 -16.28 -2.11 11.42
N SER A 16 -16.00 -1.50 12.57
CA SER A 16 -16.84 -0.42 13.11
C SER A 16 -16.54 0.97 12.54
N LEU A 17 -15.68 1.08 11.51
CA LEU A 17 -15.52 2.34 10.75
C LEU A 17 -16.72 2.58 9.82
N ASP A 18 -17.57 1.57 9.64
CA ASP A 18 -18.80 1.69 8.90
C ASP A 18 -19.88 2.47 9.65
N VAL A 19 -20.27 3.55 9.00
CA VAL A 19 -21.53 4.24 9.11
C VAL A 19 -22.62 3.23 8.75
N ASN A 20 -23.51 2.90 9.70
CA ASN A 20 -24.74 2.12 9.50
C ASN A 20 -24.61 0.79 8.73
N HIS A 21 -24.50 -0.34 9.46
CA HIS A 21 -24.91 -1.69 9.03
C HIS A 21 -25.05 -1.95 7.50
N CYS A 22 -23.98 -1.78 6.74
CA CYS A 22 -23.88 -2.30 5.37
C CYS A 22 -23.12 -3.61 5.40
N ASP A 23 -23.58 -4.58 4.61
CA ASP A 23 -22.92 -5.88 4.49
C ASP A 23 -21.47 -5.70 4.03
N MET A 24 -20.54 -6.44 4.62
CA MET A 24 -19.10 -6.38 4.32
C MET A 24 -18.76 -6.54 2.83
N GLU A 25 -19.63 -7.23 2.09
CA GLU A 25 -19.56 -7.36 0.62
C GLU A 25 -19.82 -6.02 -0.07
N GLU A 26 -20.84 -5.28 0.35
CA GLU A 26 -21.23 -3.98 -0.22
C GLU A 26 -20.21 -2.88 0.12
N TYR A 27 -19.60 -2.93 1.31
CA TYR A 27 -18.50 -2.02 1.68
C TYR A 27 -17.22 -2.31 0.91
N ALA A 28 -16.82 -3.58 0.78
CA ALA A 28 -15.65 -3.95 -0.02
C ALA A 28 -15.81 -3.56 -1.49
N ILE A 29 -17.00 -3.77 -2.07
CA ILE A 29 -17.32 -3.38 -3.44
C ILE A 29 -17.33 -1.86 -3.60
N SER A 30 -17.90 -1.09 -2.64
CA SER A 30 -17.97 0.37 -2.74
C SER A 30 -16.62 1.09 -2.56
N ILE A 31 -15.72 0.55 -1.72
CA ILE A 31 -14.39 1.14 -1.50
C ILE A 31 -13.38 0.72 -2.58
N THR A 32 -13.42 -0.54 -3.03
CA THR A 32 -12.40 -1.10 -3.92
C THR A 32 -12.85 -1.27 -5.37
N GLY A 33 -14.15 -1.09 -5.66
CA GLY A 33 -14.74 -1.40 -6.96
C GLY A 33 -14.62 -2.89 -7.33
N SER A 34 -14.28 -3.77 -6.38
CA SER A 34 -13.89 -5.16 -6.63
C SER A 34 -14.46 -6.09 -5.55
N SER A 35 -14.69 -7.36 -5.91
CA SER A 35 -15.17 -8.38 -4.96
C SER A 35 -14.16 -8.61 -3.79
N PRO A 36 -14.62 -8.97 -2.58
CA PRO A 36 -13.76 -9.37 -1.46
C PRO A 36 -12.70 -10.43 -1.81
N SER A 37 -12.94 -11.26 -2.84
CA SER A 37 -11.96 -12.23 -3.36
C SER A 37 -10.68 -11.56 -3.87
N TYR A 38 -10.80 -10.40 -4.55
CA TYR A 38 -9.66 -9.65 -5.07
C TYR A 38 -8.81 -9.09 -3.94
N TYR A 39 -9.44 -8.46 -2.95
CA TYR A 39 -8.71 -7.95 -1.78
C TYR A 39 -7.96 -9.07 -1.04
N ARG A 40 -8.56 -10.27 -0.93
CA ARG A 40 -7.92 -11.42 -0.28
C ARG A 40 -6.68 -11.91 -1.03
N ILE A 41 -6.79 -12.09 -2.34
CA ILE A 41 -5.67 -12.50 -3.19
C ILE A 41 -4.58 -11.42 -3.21
N ALA A 42 -4.97 -10.15 -3.35
CA ALA A 42 -4.07 -9.01 -3.28
C ALA A 42 -3.23 -9.00 -2.02
N THR A 43 -3.92 -9.16 -0.89
CA THR A 43 -3.29 -9.14 0.42
C THR A 43 -2.28 -10.27 0.55
N LYS A 44 -2.68 -11.50 0.21
CA LYS A 44 -1.81 -12.68 0.26
C LYS A 44 -0.58 -12.52 -0.63
N TYR A 45 -0.77 -12.06 -1.86
CA TYR A 45 0.31 -11.90 -2.83
C TYR A 45 1.34 -10.88 -2.36
N ILE A 46 0.88 -9.70 -1.93
CA ILE A 46 1.76 -8.64 -1.43
C ILE A 46 2.49 -9.11 -0.17
N ASP A 47 1.81 -9.80 0.74
CA ASP A 47 2.43 -10.37 1.95
C ASP A 47 3.57 -11.33 1.59
N ASP A 48 3.32 -12.28 0.68
CA ASP A 48 4.32 -13.27 0.26
C ASP A 48 5.53 -12.60 -0.40
N LYS A 49 5.29 -11.59 -1.26
CA LYS A 49 6.38 -10.84 -1.89
C LYS A 49 7.19 -10.06 -0.87
N LEU A 50 6.53 -9.30 0.02
CA LEU A 50 7.20 -8.55 1.09
C LEU A 50 8.05 -9.47 1.95
N LEU A 51 7.51 -10.61 2.39
CA LEU A 51 8.25 -11.61 3.17
C LEU A 51 9.46 -12.15 2.41
N ASN A 52 9.27 -12.52 1.14
CA ASN A 52 10.36 -13.03 0.30
C ASN A 52 11.49 -12.01 0.14
N PHE A 53 11.18 -10.75 -0.20
CA PHE A 53 12.19 -9.70 -0.35
C PHE A 53 12.96 -9.43 0.94
N VAL A 54 12.22 -9.32 2.04
CA VAL A 54 12.78 -9.09 3.37
C VAL A 54 13.66 -10.26 3.83
N SER A 55 13.28 -11.50 3.51
CA SER A 55 14.08 -12.68 3.86
C SER A 55 15.37 -12.83 3.07
N ARG A 56 15.46 -12.21 1.88
CA ARG A 56 16.60 -12.34 0.97
C ARG A 56 17.65 -11.25 1.12
N SER A 57 17.36 -10.19 1.88
CA SER A 57 18.22 -9.01 1.99
C SER A 57 18.39 -8.58 3.44
N ASP A 58 19.57 -8.84 3.98
CA ASP A 58 19.95 -8.40 5.33
C ASP A 58 20.04 -6.88 5.48
N ASP A 59 20.12 -6.13 4.38
CA ASP A 59 20.24 -4.67 4.38
C ASP A 59 18.91 -3.93 4.17
N LEU A 60 17.84 -4.64 3.77
CA LEU A 60 16.53 -4.04 3.54
C LEU A 60 15.86 -3.69 4.87
N ARG A 61 15.81 -2.39 5.19
CA ARG A 61 15.23 -1.87 6.46
C ARG A 61 14.24 -0.73 6.27
N GLN A 62 13.96 -0.33 5.03
CA GLN A 62 12.96 0.69 4.73
C GLN A 62 11.82 0.05 3.96
N ILE A 63 10.63 0.06 4.53
CA ILE A 63 9.42 -0.52 3.95
C ILE A 63 8.42 0.61 3.79
N VAL A 64 7.97 0.86 2.57
CA VAL A 64 6.97 1.87 2.26
C VAL A 64 5.69 1.17 1.83
N LEU A 65 4.61 1.42 2.55
CA LEU A 65 3.28 0.89 2.28
C LEU A 65 2.41 2.06 1.85
N LEU A 66 2.07 2.13 0.57
CA LEU A 66 1.14 3.11 0.03
C LEU A 66 -0.25 2.48 -0.02
N THR A 67 -1.15 2.95 0.86
CA THR A 67 -2.39 2.25 1.21
C THR A 67 -3.54 3.22 1.41
N ASP A 68 -4.73 2.69 1.66
CA ASP A 68 -5.93 3.44 2.04
C ASP A 68 -5.96 3.85 3.52
N GLY A 69 -4.93 3.51 4.31
CA GLY A 69 -4.83 3.79 5.74
C GLY A 69 -5.40 2.70 6.64
N MET A 70 -5.86 1.59 6.05
CA MET A 70 -6.44 0.42 6.73
C MET A 70 -5.46 -0.75 6.78
N ASP A 71 -4.24 -0.59 6.26
CA ASP A 71 -3.25 -1.66 6.20
C ASP A 71 -2.72 -2.04 7.59
N THR A 72 -2.88 -3.32 7.92
CA THR A 72 -2.50 -3.92 9.19
C THR A 72 -1.11 -4.57 9.17
N ARG A 73 -0.44 -4.63 8.00
CA ARG A 73 0.90 -5.24 7.83
C ARG A 73 1.95 -4.71 8.79
N PRO A 74 2.03 -3.41 9.12
CA PRO A 74 2.97 -2.93 10.14
C PRO A 74 2.82 -3.64 11.50
N LEU A 75 1.61 -4.09 11.81
CA LEU A 75 1.22 -4.66 13.10
C LEU A 75 1.23 -6.20 13.10
N ARG A 76 0.90 -6.85 11.96
CA ARG A 76 0.74 -8.31 11.89
C ARG A 76 1.92 -9.06 11.27
N MET A 77 2.82 -8.39 10.55
CA MET A 77 3.98 -9.02 9.94
C MET A 77 5.23 -8.97 10.85
N ASN A 78 6.06 -10.01 10.74
CA ASN A 78 7.32 -10.14 11.47
C ASN A 78 8.45 -9.41 10.74
N TRP A 79 8.50 -8.09 10.91
CA TRP A 79 9.54 -7.26 10.29
C TRP A 79 10.91 -7.44 10.97
N PRO A 80 12.02 -7.42 10.22
CA PRO A 80 13.36 -7.46 10.79
C PRO A 80 13.58 -6.31 11.76
N ARG A 81 14.41 -6.54 12.78
CA ARG A 81 14.77 -5.48 13.74
C ARG A 81 15.43 -4.31 13.02
N SER A 82 15.19 -3.11 13.54
CA SER A 82 15.64 -1.84 12.98
C SER A 82 14.97 -1.49 11.64
N SER A 83 13.83 -2.10 11.32
CA SER A 83 13.03 -1.69 10.16
C SER A 83 12.26 -0.41 10.45
N ILE A 84 12.16 0.47 9.46
CA ILE A 84 11.29 1.62 9.44
C ILE A 84 10.20 1.36 8.42
N LEU A 85 8.95 1.40 8.90
CA LEU A 85 7.74 1.23 8.11
C LEU A 85 7.14 2.62 7.89
N TYR A 86 7.07 3.04 6.64
CA TYR A 86 6.42 4.27 6.22
C TYR A 86 5.02 3.91 5.71
N ASP A 87 4.00 4.27 6.49
CA ASP A 87 2.61 4.19 6.08
C ASP A 87 2.27 5.49 5.35
N VAL A 88 2.08 5.39 4.03
CA VAL A 88 1.64 6.49 3.20
C VAL A 88 0.15 6.32 2.96
N SER A 89 -0.66 7.14 3.62
CA SER A 89 -2.10 7.02 3.60
C SER A 89 -2.80 8.33 3.99
N PRO A 90 -4.12 8.45 3.73
CA PRO A 90 -4.88 9.63 4.14
C PRO A 90 -4.81 9.89 5.63
N GLU A 91 -4.43 11.11 6.03
CA GLU A 91 -4.18 11.45 7.44
C GLU A 91 -5.41 11.19 8.33
N ARG A 92 -6.60 11.50 7.80
CA ARG A 92 -7.87 11.30 8.50
C ARG A 92 -8.10 9.82 8.86
N ILE A 93 -7.75 8.90 7.96
CA ILE A 93 -7.97 7.47 8.15
C ILE A 93 -6.93 6.94 9.12
N PHE A 94 -5.66 7.27 8.91
CA PHE A 94 -4.56 6.85 9.80
C PHE A 94 -4.80 7.23 11.26
N LYS A 95 -5.26 8.46 11.53
CA LYS A 95 -5.56 8.91 12.91
C LYS A 95 -6.59 8.01 13.59
N VAL A 96 -7.65 7.62 12.88
CA VAL A 96 -8.71 6.77 13.42
C VAL A 96 -8.24 5.33 13.60
N THR A 97 -7.60 4.75 12.58
CA THR A 97 -7.11 3.36 12.63
C THR A 97 -6.02 3.18 13.68
N SER A 98 -5.06 4.12 13.76
CA SER A 98 -4.01 4.12 14.78
C SER A 98 -4.56 4.14 16.21
N GLN A 99 -5.61 4.93 16.48
CA GLN A 99 -6.25 4.95 17.79
C GLN A 99 -6.91 3.60 18.14
N ARG A 100 -7.58 2.98 17.17
CA ARG A 100 -8.23 1.67 17.37
C ARG A 100 -7.23 0.55 17.58
N PHE A 101 -6.18 0.51 16.76
CA PHE A 101 -5.07 -0.43 16.92
C PHE A 101 -4.42 -0.29 18.29
N LYS A 102 -4.18 0.94 18.77
CA LYS A 102 -3.70 1.17 20.14
C LYS A 102 -4.68 0.66 21.20
N GLY A 103 -6.00 0.84 20.99
CA GLY A 103 -7.05 0.39 21.89
C GLY A 103 -7.07 -1.12 22.13
N VAL A 104 -6.71 -1.92 21.12
CA VAL A 104 -6.56 -3.38 21.23
C VAL A 104 -5.15 -3.83 21.60
N GLY A 105 -4.26 -2.90 21.90
CA GLY A 105 -2.86 -3.18 22.26
C GLY A 105 -1.98 -3.60 21.10
N ALA A 106 -2.41 -3.38 19.85
CA ALA A 106 -1.61 -3.68 18.67
C ALA A 106 -0.34 -2.82 18.65
N LYS A 107 0.79 -3.45 18.33
CA LYS A 107 2.10 -2.79 18.28
C LYS A 107 2.89 -3.35 17.11
N VAL A 108 3.70 -2.50 16.51
CA VAL A 108 4.70 -2.96 15.55
C VAL A 108 5.73 -3.87 16.21
N SER A 109 6.37 -4.71 15.39
CA SER A 109 7.45 -5.61 15.81
C SER A 109 8.51 -4.87 16.64
N ARG A 110 9.00 -5.53 17.70
CA ARG A 110 9.94 -4.90 18.65
C ARG A 110 11.22 -4.44 17.94
N GLY A 111 11.54 -3.17 18.10
CA GLY A 111 12.71 -2.55 17.47
C GLY A 111 12.46 -2.09 16.03
N CYS A 112 11.21 -2.11 15.57
CA CYS A 112 10.78 -1.43 14.35
C CYS A 112 10.11 -0.09 14.70
N LEU A 113 10.07 0.82 13.74
CA LEU A 113 9.37 2.10 13.84
C LEU A 113 8.29 2.16 12.77
N LEU A 114 7.11 2.67 13.14
CA LEU A 114 6.05 3.01 12.20
C LEU A 114 5.93 4.53 12.14
N ILE A 115 6.04 5.06 10.93
CA ILE A 115 5.97 6.48 10.63
C ILE A 115 4.84 6.66 9.62
N HIS A 116 3.91 7.55 9.93
CA HIS A 116 2.88 7.96 8.98
C HIS A 116 3.39 9.14 8.15
N ILE A 117 3.20 9.03 6.84
CA ILE A 117 3.47 10.06 5.85
C ILE A 117 2.11 10.40 5.21
N PRO A 118 1.49 11.55 5.52
CA PRO A 118 0.22 11.93 4.92
C PRO A 118 0.33 11.99 3.40
N VAL A 119 -0.56 11.29 2.69
CA VAL A 119 -0.58 11.34 1.22
C VAL A 119 -0.93 12.75 0.71
N GLU A 120 -1.65 13.53 1.51
CA GLU A 120 -2.02 14.92 1.25
C GLU A 120 -0.87 15.93 1.52
N SER A 121 0.35 15.45 1.79
CA SER A 121 1.50 16.33 1.99
C SER A 121 1.90 17.02 0.68
N SER A 122 1.88 18.35 0.64
CA SER A 122 2.29 19.16 -0.53
C SER A 122 3.73 18.89 -1.02
N ASN A 123 4.60 18.34 -0.16
CA ASN A 123 5.88 17.79 -0.59
C ASN A 123 6.12 16.45 0.11
N LEU A 124 5.64 15.38 -0.54
CA LEU A 124 5.74 14.03 -0.02
C LEU A 124 7.21 13.61 0.20
N LEU A 125 8.13 14.02 -0.69
CA LEU A 125 9.55 13.67 -0.60
C LEU A 125 10.21 14.29 0.63
N GLU A 126 9.97 15.57 0.85
CA GLU A 126 10.51 16.27 2.01
C GLU A 126 9.98 15.63 3.30
N SER A 127 8.70 15.23 3.30
CA SER A 127 8.11 14.48 4.42
C SER A 127 8.85 13.17 4.68
N PHE A 128 9.17 12.39 3.65
CA PHE A 128 9.99 11.18 3.79
C PHE A 128 11.38 11.49 4.38
N TYR A 129 12.12 12.44 3.81
CA TYR A 129 13.47 12.78 4.27
C TYR A 129 13.50 13.32 5.70
N ARG A 130 12.56 14.20 6.05
CA ARG A 130 12.41 14.72 7.41
C ARG A 130 12.10 13.63 8.42
N ASN A 131 11.46 12.55 7.97
CA ASN A 131 11.17 11.38 8.78
C ASN A 131 12.23 10.26 8.68
N GLY A 132 13.40 10.56 8.13
CA GLY A 132 14.57 9.66 8.17
C GLY A 132 14.66 8.67 7.01
N PHE A 133 13.84 8.82 5.97
CA PHE A 133 14.03 8.07 4.73
C PHE A 133 15.38 8.39 4.11
N ASN A 134 16.08 7.37 3.61
CA ASN A 134 17.39 7.51 2.99
C ASN A 134 17.37 6.82 1.62
N GLY A 135 17.35 7.62 0.55
CA GLY A 135 17.34 7.12 -0.83
C GLY A 135 18.60 6.33 -1.22
N GLY A 136 19.72 6.56 -0.53
CA GLY A 136 20.97 5.81 -0.71
C GLY A 136 20.96 4.40 -0.11
N ARG A 137 19.89 4.00 0.60
CA ARG A 137 19.67 2.67 1.17
C ARG A 137 18.53 1.95 0.46
N SER A 138 18.63 0.62 0.37
CA SER A 138 17.58 -0.21 -0.23
C SER A 138 16.24 -0.02 0.48
N SER A 139 15.17 0.04 -0.30
CA SER A 139 13.80 0.11 0.21
C SER A 139 12.85 -0.73 -0.64
N ILE A 140 11.77 -1.19 -0.03
CA ILE A 140 10.70 -1.92 -0.71
C ILE A 140 9.41 -1.14 -0.62
N TRP A 141 8.68 -1.09 -1.73
CA TRP A 141 7.45 -0.34 -1.87
C TRP A 141 6.33 -1.30 -2.25
N ALA A 142 5.31 -1.37 -1.40
CA ALA A 142 4.09 -2.10 -1.69
C ALA A 142 2.93 -1.11 -1.86
N LEU A 143 2.12 -1.36 -2.87
CA LEU A 143 0.96 -0.57 -3.19
C LEU A 143 -0.26 -1.46 -3.20
N GLN A 144 -1.23 -1.15 -2.36
CA GLN A 144 -2.54 -1.78 -2.37
C GLN A 144 -3.58 -0.68 -2.43
N THR A 145 -3.92 -0.24 -3.65
CA THR A 145 -4.92 0.80 -3.91
C THR A 145 -5.75 0.48 -5.14
N ALA A 146 -6.97 1.02 -5.21
CA ALA A 146 -7.90 0.85 -6.32
C ALA A 146 -7.65 1.81 -7.51
N LYS A 147 -6.77 2.82 -7.38
CA LYS A 147 -6.56 3.85 -8.42
C LYS A 147 -5.24 3.64 -9.18
N LYS A 148 -5.34 3.00 -10.36
CA LYS A 148 -4.24 2.50 -11.21
C LYS A 148 -3.41 3.58 -11.93
N GLU A 149 -4.06 4.58 -12.50
CA GLU A 149 -3.53 5.23 -13.71
C GLU A 149 -2.37 6.21 -13.48
N ARG A 150 -2.24 6.78 -12.28
CA ARG A 150 -1.16 7.75 -11.99
C ARG A 150 0.13 7.09 -11.48
N LEU A 151 0.06 5.88 -10.92
CA LEU A 151 1.19 5.28 -10.20
C LEU A 151 2.07 4.38 -11.07
N GLU A 152 1.52 3.67 -12.07
CA GLU A 152 2.31 2.85 -13.01
C GLU A 152 3.36 3.68 -13.77
N LYS A 153 2.94 4.81 -14.32
CA LYS A 153 3.80 5.75 -15.04
C LYS A 153 4.87 6.35 -14.11
N LEU A 154 4.53 6.58 -12.84
CA LEU A 154 5.44 7.11 -11.83
C LEU A 154 6.56 6.11 -11.50
N PHE A 155 6.25 4.85 -11.19
CA PHE A 155 7.28 3.89 -10.77
C PHE A 155 8.19 3.45 -11.93
N MET A 156 7.65 3.23 -13.13
CA MET A 156 8.44 2.79 -14.29
C MET A 156 9.41 3.85 -14.80
N THR A 157 9.06 5.14 -14.69
CA THR A 157 9.90 6.24 -15.23
C THR A 157 11.18 6.46 -14.40
N TYR A 158 11.23 6.03 -13.14
CA TYR A 158 12.29 6.42 -12.21
C TYR A 158 13.08 5.25 -11.59
N GLY A 159 13.18 4.13 -12.31
CA GLY A 159 14.16 3.07 -12.00
C GLY A 159 13.72 2.06 -10.94
N PHE A 160 12.44 2.01 -10.59
CA PHE A 160 11.89 0.92 -9.81
C PHE A 160 11.77 -0.32 -10.68
N ARG A 161 12.14 -1.48 -10.13
CA ARG A 161 11.73 -2.75 -10.75
C ARG A 161 10.29 -3.00 -10.33
N VAL A 162 9.37 -2.70 -11.24
CA VAL A 162 7.93 -2.90 -11.02
C VAL A 162 7.57 -4.31 -11.49
N THR A 163 6.89 -5.06 -10.61
CA THR A 163 6.20 -6.29 -11.03
C THR A 163 4.71 -5.99 -11.05
N VAL A 164 4.16 -5.97 -12.26
CA VAL A 164 2.73 -5.81 -12.58
C VAL A 164 2.18 -7.22 -12.78
N VAL A 165 1.22 -7.65 -11.97
CA VAL A 165 0.62 -9.00 -12.11
C VAL A 165 -0.89 -8.92 -12.17
N ASP A 166 -1.47 -9.71 -13.09
CA ASP A 166 -2.91 -9.88 -13.28
C ASP A 166 -3.52 -10.75 -12.17
N TYR A 167 -4.70 -10.37 -11.66
CA TYR A 167 -5.36 -11.10 -10.59
C TYR A 167 -5.73 -12.54 -10.97
N GLU A 168 -6.07 -12.81 -12.23
CA GLU A 168 -6.37 -14.16 -12.68
C GLU A 168 -5.14 -15.06 -12.66
N GLU A 169 -3.96 -14.52 -12.99
CA GLU A 169 -2.69 -15.27 -12.90
C GLU A 169 -2.36 -15.62 -11.46
N VAL A 170 -2.50 -14.66 -10.54
CA VAL A 170 -2.27 -14.89 -9.12
C VAL A 170 -3.29 -15.87 -8.54
N ALA A 171 -4.57 -15.74 -8.91
CA ALA A 171 -5.63 -16.65 -8.46
C ALA A 171 -5.35 -18.10 -8.90
N LYS A 172 -4.89 -18.29 -10.15
CA LYS A 172 -4.47 -19.61 -10.67
C LYS A 172 -3.28 -20.18 -9.90
N GLU A 173 -2.26 -19.37 -9.66
CA GLU A 173 -1.08 -19.76 -8.87
C GLU A 173 -1.45 -20.19 -7.44
N MET A 174 -2.40 -19.48 -6.82
CA MET A 174 -2.86 -19.74 -5.46
C MET A 174 -3.96 -20.82 -5.38
N HIS A 175 -4.38 -21.41 -6.50
CA HIS A 175 -5.52 -22.32 -6.59
C HIS A 175 -6.81 -21.75 -5.94
N PHE A 176 -7.05 -20.45 -6.13
CA PHE A 176 -8.19 -19.72 -5.55
C PHE A 176 -9.23 -19.36 -6.64
N SER A 177 -10.52 -19.51 -6.33
CA SER A 177 -11.61 -19.15 -7.24
C SER A 177 -12.09 -17.73 -6.98
N LEU A 178 -12.12 -16.90 -8.02
CA LEU A 178 -12.71 -15.55 -7.97
C LEU A 178 -14.23 -15.64 -8.05
N ASP A 179 -14.93 -14.88 -7.22
CA ASP A 179 -16.39 -14.96 -7.08
C ASP A 179 -17.15 -14.29 -8.24
N ALA A 180 -16.50 -13.42 -9.03
CA ALA A 180 -17.04 -12.80 -10.23
C ALA A 180 -15.91 -12.41 -11.21
N PRO A 181 -16.16 -12.38 -12.54
CA PRO A 181 -15.28 -11.73 -13.50
C PRO A 181 -15.19 -10.23 -13.22
N LEU A 182 -14.02 -9.62 -13.41
CA LEU A 182 -13.84 -8.19 -13.22
C LEU A 182 -14.60 -7.46 -14.35
N GLU A 183 -15.84 -7.01 -14.10
CA GLU A 183 -16.56 -6.15 -15.04
C GLU A 183 -15.88 -4.78 -15.06
N THR A 184 -14.99 -4.65 -16.04
CA THR A 184 -14.20 -3.48 -16.41
C THR A 184 -13.12 -2.99 -15.44
N SER A 185 -11.94 -2.87 -16.07
CA SER A 185 -10.83 -2.00 -15.73
C SER A 185 -9.81 -2.55 -14.73
N ASN A 186 -8.93 -3.40 -15.28
CA ASN A 186 -7.50 -3.17 -15.19
C ASN A 186 -6.88 -3.30 -13.78
N SER A 187 -7.52 -3.93 -12.80
CA SER A 187 -6.95 -4.10 -11.47
C SER A 187 -5.65 -4.91 -11.55
N VAL A 188 -4.53 -4.34 -11.11
CA VAL A 188 -3.20 -4.98 -11.14
C VAL A 188 -2.63 -4.96 -9.73
N LEU A 189 -1.95 -6.03 -9.35
CA LEU A 189 -1.14 -6.08 -8.13
C LEU A 189 0.25 -5.50 -8.38
N PHE A 190 0.61 -4.49 -7.58
CA PHE A 190 1.89 -3.79 -7.70
C PHE A 190 2.76 -4.04 -6.48
N VAL A 191 3.93 -4.64 -6.74
CA VAL A 191 5.07 -4.58 -5.81
C VAL A 191 6.24 -3.99 -6.58
N ALA A 192 6.77 -2.89 -6.07
CA ALA A 192 7.91 -2.19 -6.65
C ALA A 192 9.11 -2.33 -5.73
N GLU A 193 10.22 -2.82 -6.27
CA GLU A 193 11.49 -2.83 -5.56
C GLU A 193 12.32 -1.62 -6.00
N GLN A 194 12.69 -0.77 -5.04
CA GLN A 194 13.65 0.28 -5.31
C GLN A 194 15.05 -0.32 -5.22
N LEU A 195 15.66 -0.54 -6.38
CA LEU A 195 17.10 -0.76 -6.45
C LEU A 195 17.77 0.58 -6.15
N ARG A 196 18.78 0.58 -5.27
CA ARG A 196 19.53 1.74 -4.78
C ARG A 196 19.59 2.88 -5.81
N LEU A 197 18.78 3.93 -5.61
CA LEU A 197 18.78 5.10 -6.48
C LEU A 197 19.80 6.11 -5.97
N SER A 198 20.51 6.74 -6.89
CA SER A 198 21.38 7.88 -6.59
C SER A 198 20.55 9.11 -6.20
N ASP A 199 21.15 10.05 -5.46
CA ASP A 199 20.50 11.32 -5.10
C ASP A 199 19.97 12.08 -6.34
N ALA A 200 20.64 11.94 -7.48
CA ALA A 200 20.20 12.51 -8.76
C ALA A 200 18.90 11.87 -9.29
N GLN A 201 18.72 10.56 -9.12
CA GLN A 201 17.47 9.88 -9.49
C GLN A 201 16.32 10.26 -8.56
N MET A 202 16.61 10.48 -7.28
CA MET A 202 15.64 11.00 -6.31
C MET A 202 15.28 12.48 -6.58
N GLU A 203 16.22 13.27 -7.12
CA GLU A 203 15.98 14.68 -7.51
C GLU A 203 15.15 14.80 -8.79
N ILE A 204 15.37 13.90 -9.75
CA ILE A 204 14.51 13.78 -10.93
C ILE A 204 13.09 13.38 -10.49
N TRP A 205 12.96 12.45 -9.54
CA TRP A 205 11.66 12.11 -8.93
C TRP A 205 10.97 13.33 -8.28
N ARG A 206 11.72 14.14 -7.52
CA ARG A 206 11.25 15.39 -6.87
C ARG A 206 10.62 16.37 -7.87
N THR A 207 11.35 16.66 -8.95
CA THR A 207 10.97 17.69 -9.94
C THR A 207 9.70 17.32 -10.72
N HIS A 208 9.42 16.03 -10.86
CA HIS A 208 8.26 15.55 -11.61
C HIS A 208 7.01 15.34 -10.75
N PHE A 209 7.16 15.05 -9.46
CA PHE A 209 6.02 14.93 -8.53
C PHE A 209 5.33 16.30 -8.34
N GLU A 210 6.10 17.38 -8.19
CA GLU A 210 5.57 18.75 -8.03
C GLU A 210 4.72 19.20 -9.24
N ARG A 211 5.07 18.78 -10.47
CA ARG A 211 4.30 19.12 -11.69
C ARG A 211 2.99 18.34 -11.82
N ILE A 212 2.94 17.14 -11.26
CA ILE A 212 1.75 16.28 -11.33
C ILE A 212 0.67 16.77 -10.36
N GLU A 213 1.02 17.46 -9.26
CA GLU A 213 0.03 18.14 -8.41
C GLU A 213 -0.62 19.35 -9.10
N GLU A 214 0.13 20.10 -9.92
CA GLU A 214 -0.40 21.27 -10.64
C GLU A 214 -1.39 20.91 -11.77
N GLU A 215 -1.22 19.75 -12.43
CA GLU A 215 -2.13 19.30 -13.51
C GLU A 215 -3.45 18.67 -13.00
N GLY A 216 -3.61 18.47 -11.68
CA GLY A 216 -4.81 17.87 -11.07
C GLY A 216 -5.98 18.85 -10.83
N ASP A 217 -5.75 20.16 -11.02
CA ASP A 217 -6.72 21.22 -10.75
C ASP A 217 -7.45 21.75 -12.02
N GLU A 218 -7.20 21.18 -13.21
CA GLU A 218 -7.78 21.66 -14.48
C GLU A 218 -8.93 20.79 -15.07
N GLU A 219 -9.62 19.98 -14.27
CA GLU A 219 -10.91 19.39 -14.69
C GLU A 219 -12.06 19.90 -13.81
N GLY A 220 -12.40 21.17 -14.03
CA GLY A 220 -13.56 21.80 -13.44
C GLY A 220 -13.90 23.11 -14.12
N PHE A 221 -14.76 23.04 -15.14
CA PHE A 221 -16.03 23.78 -15.26
C PHE A 221 -16.44 23.80 -16.75
N GLU A 222 -17.24 22.82 -17.18
CA GLU A 222 -18.26 23.10 -18.20
C GLU A 222 -19.56 23.34 -17.44
N GLU A 223 -19.89 24.61 -17.20
CA GLU A 223 -21.24 25.01 -16.80
C GLU A 223 -22.20 24.87 -17.99
N LEU A 224 -23.42 24.45 -17.63
CA LEU A 224 -24.64 24.23 -18.42
C LEU A 224 -24.98 25.30 -19.46
#